data_AF-A0A9P9DTL5-F1
#
_entry.id   AF-A0A9P9DTL5-F1
#
_cell.length_a   1.000
_cell.length_b   1.000
_cell.length_c   1.000
_cell.angle_alpha   90.00
_cell.angle_beta   90.00
_cell.angle_gamma   90.00
#
_symmetry.space_group_name_H-M   'P 1'
#
loop_
_entity.id
_entity.type
_entity.pdbx_description
1 polymer ?
#
loop_
_entity_poly.entity_id
_entity_poly.type
_entity_poly.pdbx_seq_one_letter_code
_entity_poly.pdbx_strand_id
1 'polypeptide(L)'
;MRDFHIVLTLDVGCPWCYLGWKRLQNAISFIQKNTPDNLLTRIRVTYRTMSINPALPKSGIDRGEYLLNKMSSDVMSNVHSKLRALGEAEGIRYSLEGKIGNTKDVHRLLYLRKKKSAETEERLLSIIFRTHFEEDGDITSHKTLISCGRETGLDKIEVKDWLDSNGGVTKEGIVSVPHFVINGCYKLEGTPDSQVLTQILTSN
;
A
#
# COMPACT_ATOMS: atom_id res chain seq x y z
N MET A 1 5.67 14.42 25.15
CA MET A 1 5.49 14.27 23.70
C MET A 1 5.96 12.87 23.34
N ARG A 2 5.09 12.06 22.74
CA ARG A 2 5.39 10.66 22.39
C ARG A 2 5.72 10.59 20.91
N ASP A 3 6.81 9.93 20.56
CA ASP A 3 7.25 9.79 19.18
C ASP A 3 7.16 8.31 18.79
N PHE A 4 6.36 8.00 17.77
CA PHE A 4 6.29 6.68 17.17
C PHE A 4 6.89 6.70 15.78
N HIS A 5 7.85 5.81 15.54
CA HIS A 5 8.34 5.49 14.20
C HIS A 5 7.77 4.15 13.76
N ILE A 6 6.99 4.18 12.70
CA ILE A 6 6.35 3.01 12.09
C ILE A 6 7.03 2.74 10.76
N VAL A 7 7.52 1.52 10.58
CA VAL A 7 7.96 1.01 9.28
C VAL A 7 6.91 0.04 8.78
N LEU A 8 6.20 0.42 7.71
CA LEU A 8 5.27 -0.48 7.02
C LEU A 8 5.95 -1.02 5.77
N THR A 9 6.21 -2.33 5.76
CA THR A 9 6.66 -3.04 4.57
C THR A 9 5.45 -3.57 3.81
N LEU A 10 5.34 -3.24 2.53
CA LEU A 10 4.16 -3.53 1.70
C LEU A 10 4.51 -3.85 0.26
N ASP A 11 3.59 -4.52 -0.43
CA ASP A 11 3.50 -4.53 -1.89
C ASP A 11 2.19 -3.89 -2.32
N VAL A 12 2.26 -2.98 -3.30
CA VAL A 12 1.09 -2.33 -3.91
C VAL A 12 0.21 -3.30 -4.71
N GLY A 13 0.75 -4.45 -5.13
CA GLY A 13 -0.02 -5.53 -5.76
C GLY A 13 -0.71 -6.46 -4.76
N CYS A 14 -0.55 -6.25 -3.45
CA CYS A 14 -1.16 -7.09 -2.41
C CYS A 14 -2.40 -6.39 -1.82
N PRO A 15 -3.61 -6.97 -1.94
CA PRO A 15 -4.81 -6.34 -1.40
C PRO A 15 -4.79 -6.23 0.13
N TRP A 16 -4.20 -7.20 0.82
CA TRP A 16 -4.04 -7.12 2.28
C TRP A 16 -3.14 -5.95 2.69
N CYS A 17 -2.14 -5.59 1.87
CA CYS A 17 -1.35 -4.38 2.11
C CYS A 17 -2.19 -3.11 2.04
N TYR A 18 -3.16 -3.04 1.12
CA TYR A 18 -4.09 -1.90 1.05
C TYR A 18 -4.94 -1.80 2.34
N LEU A 19 -5.52 -2.92 2.77
CA LEU A 19 -6.28 -2.97 4.03
C LEU A 19 -5.42 -2.54 5.23
N GLY A 20 -4.20 -3.08 5.35
CA GLY A 20 -3.28 -2.75 6.45
C GLY A 20 -2.87 -1.27 6.45
N TRP A 21 -2.59 -0.72 5.26
CA TRP A 21 -2.31 0.70 5.11
C TRP A 21 -3.52 1.55 5.54
N LYS A 22 -4.73 1.22 5.10
CA LYS A 22 -5.95 1.97 5.44
C LYS A 22 -6.24 1.94 6.95
N ARG A 23 -6.07 0.77 7.58
CA ARG A 23 -6.20 0.62 9.04
C ARG A 23 -5.20 1.47 9.81
N LEU A 24 -3.97 1.57 9.31
CA LEU A 24 -2.96 2.46 9.88
C LEU A 24 -3.37 3.93 9.76
N GLN A 25 -3.83 4.36 8.58
CA GLN A 25 -4.30 5.72 8.37
C GLN A 25 -5.52 6.07 9.26
N ASN A 26 -6.45 5.14 9.41
CA ASN A 26 -7.63 5.29 10.27
C ASN A 26 -7.23 5.40 11.75
N ALA A 27 -6.28 4.57 12.22
CA ALA A 27 -5.76 4.65 13.58
C ALA A 27 -5.03 5.99 13.86
N ILE A 28 -4.17 6.43 12.94
CA ILE A 28 -3.47 7.72 13.05
C ILE A 28 -4.49 8.88 13.09
N SER A 29 -5.46 8.87 12.18
CA SER A 29 -6.52 9.88 12.12
C SER A 29 -7.35 9.92 13.39
N PHE A 30 -7.67 8.75 13.96
CA PHE A 30 -8.38 8.64 15.23
C PHE A 30 -7.58 9.27 16.38
N ILE A 31 -6.29 8.95 16.49
CA ILE A 31 -5.41 9.49 17.54
C ILE A 31 -5.31 11.01 17.42
N GLN A 32 -5.09 11.54 16.21
CA GLN A 32 -4.97 12.97 15.96
C GLN A 32 -6.25 13.72 16.32
N LYS A 33 -7.43 13.16 16.05
CA LYS A 33 -8.72 13.78 16.38
C LYS A 33 -9.06 13.74 17.88
N ASN A 34 -8.56 12.73 18.61
CA ASN A 34 -8.95 12.48 20.00
C ASN A 34 -7.86 12.81 21.03
N THR A 35 -6.68 13.27 20.61
CA THR A 35 -5.58 13.64 21.50
C THR A 35 -5.48 15.16 21.60
N PRO A 36 -5.58 15.75 22.81
CA PRO A 36 -5.37 17.19 23.01
C PRO A 36 -3.99 17.66 22.54
N ASP A 37 -3.89 18.89 22.05
CA ASP A 37 -2.65 19.44 21.47
C ASP A 37 -1.44 19.37 22.42
N ASN A 38 -1.64 19.52 23.73
CA ASN A 38 -0.58 19.42 24.73
C ASN A 38 -0.07 17.98 24.98
N LEU A 39 -0.75 16.97 24.44
CA LEU A 39 -0.38 15.55 24.51
C LEU A 39 -0.04 14.95 23.14
N LEU A 40 0.17 15.81 22.14
CA LEU A 40 0.47 15.43 20.75
C LEU A 40 1.45 14.25 20.66
N THR A 41 0.95 13.17 20.07
CA THR A 41 1.75 12.02 19.65
C THR A 41 2.26 12.30 18.24
N ARG A 42 3.58 12.40 18.06
CA ARG A 42 4.18 12.50 16.73
C ARG A 42 4.30 11.11 16.14
N ILE A 43 3.60 10.87 15.04
CA ILE A 43 3.67 9.59 14.33
C ILE A 43 4.38 9.83 13.01
N ARG A 44 5.50 9.13 12.82
CA ARG A 44 6.23 9.10 11.55
C ARG A 44 6.08 7.71 10.93
N VAL A 45 5.54 7.66 9.73
CA VAL A 45 5.47 6.42 8.94
C VAL A 45 6.60 6.40 7.91
N THR A 46 7.19 5.24 7.70
CA THR A 46 8.16 4.97 6.63
C THR A 46 7.70 3.77 5.85
N TYR A 47 7.42 3.99 4.57
CA TYR A 47 7.08 2.91 3.66
C TYR A 47 8.33 2.22 3.14
N ARG A 48 8.28 0.88 3.13
CA ARG A 48 9.26 0.01 2.49
C ARG A 48 8.53 -0.87 1.48
N THR A 49 8.85 -0.72 0.22
CA THR A 49 8.26 -1.54 -0.82
C THR A 49 9.01 -2.87 -0.96
N MET A 50 8.25 -3.96 -1.09
CA MET A 50 8.75 -5.31 -1.32
C MET A 50 7.86 -5.98 -2.35
N SER A 51 8.42 -6.60 -3.38
CA SER A 51 7.62 -7.35 -4.37
C SER A 51 7.32 -8.76 -3.85
N ILE A 52 6.05 -9.13 -3.70
CA ILE A 52 5.65 -10.49 -3.27
C ILE A 52 5.72 -11.51 -4.40
N ASN A 53 5.65 -11.05 -5.65
CA ASN A 53 5.79 -11.93 -6.80
C ASN A 53 6.58 -11.25 -7.93
N PRO A 54 7.92 -11.16 -7.80
CA PRO A 54 8.77 -10.56 -8.82
C PRO A 54 8.76 -11.34 -10.15
N ALA A 55 8.28 -12.59 -10.15
CA ALA A 55 8.16 -13.41 -11.35
C ALA A 55 6.92 -13.08 -12.20
N LEU A 56 6.00 -12.24 -11.72
CA LEU A 56 4.88 -11.78 -12.54
C LEU A 56 5.38 -11.04 -13.80
N PRO A 57 4.64 -11.14 -14.92
CA PRO A 57 5.00 -10.48 -16.16
C PRO A 57 4.98 -8.96 -16.02
N LYS A 58 5.81 -8.28 -16.82
CA LYS A 58 5.83 -6.81 -16.91
C LYS A 58 4.53 -6.25 -17.46
N SER A 59 3.87 -6.96 -18.37
CA SER A 59 2.54 -6.62 -18.85
C SER A 59 1.49 -7.28 -17.96
N GLY A 60 0.52 -6.50 -17.49
CA GLY A 60 -0.57 -7.02 -16.68
C GLY A 60 -1.37 -8.10 -17.39
N ILE A 61 -1.60 -9.20 -16.67
CA ILE A 61 -2.45 -10.33 -17.05
C ILE A 61 -3.76 -10.26 -16.27
N ASP A 62 -4.78 -11.01 -16.72
CA ASP A 62 -6.05 -11.09 -16.01
C ASP A 62 -5.86 -11.63 -14.59
N ARG A 63 -6.38 -10.89 -13.61
CA ARG A 63 -6.22 -11.23 -12.19
C ARG A 63 -7.04 -12.45 -11.81
N GLY A 64 -8.26 -12.57 -12.34
CA GLY A 64 -9.16 -13.68 -12.05
C GLY A 64 -8.60 -15.00 -12.56
N GLU A 65 -8.22 -15.05 -13.84
CA GLU A 65 -7.57 -16.21 -14.44
C GLU A 65 -6.28 -16.60 -13.71
N TYR A 66 -5.46 -15.61 -13.36
CA TYR A 66 -4.23 -15.86 -12.61
C TYR A 66 -4.51 -16.47 -11.22
N LEU A 67 -5.53 -16.00 -10.50
CA LEU A 67 -5.89 -16.52 -9.18
C LEU A 67 -6.52 -17.92 -9.28
N LEU A 68 -7.37 -18.18 -10.26
CA LEU A 68 -7.97 -19.49 -10.50
C LEU A 68 -6.94 -20.57 -10.86
N ASN A 69 -5.79 -20.17 -11.43
CA ASN A 69 -4.66 -21.08 -11.64
C ASN A 69 -3.91 -21.44 -10.33
N LYS A 70 -4.17 -20.76 -9.22
CA LYS A 70 -3.49 -20.93 -7.93
C LYS A 70 -4.38 -21.46 -6.81
N MET A 71 -5.68 -21.25 -6.90
CA MET A 71 -6.65 -21.68 -5.90
C MET A 71 -7.98 -22.03 -6.57
N SER A 72 -8.79 -22.86 -5.91
CA SER A 72 -10.12 -23.17 -6.41
C SER A 72 -11.04 -21.93 -6.39
N SER A 73 -12.09 -21.97 -7.21
CA SER A 73 -13.11 -20.90 -7.27
C SER A 73 -13.75 -20.63 -5.90
N ASP A 74 -14.01 -21.68 -5.12
CA ASP A 74 -14.62 -21.53 -3.78
C ASP A 74 -13.67 -20.83 -2.80
N VAL A 75 -12.37 -21.20 -2.84
CA VAL A 75 -11.36 -20.53 -2.01
C VAL A 75 -11.21 -19.07 -2.41
N MET A 76 -11.13 -18.79 -3.72
CA MET A 76 -11.06 -17.43 -4.24
C MET A 76 -12.27 -16.59 -3.81
N SER A 77 -13.48 -17.14 -3.96
CA SER A 77 -14.73 -16.47 -3.56
C SER A 77 -14.75 -16.16 -2.06
N ASN A 78 -14.34 -17.10 -1.21
CA ASN A 78 -14.27 -16.91 0.24
C ASN A 78 -13.23 -15.85 0.65
N VAL A 79 -12.06 -15.85 0.00
CA VAL A 79 -11.01 -14.85 0.25
C VAL A 79 -11.50 -13.46 -0.20
N HIS A 80 -12.13 -13.38 -1.38
CA HIS A 80 -12.66 -12.14 -1.93
C HIS A 80 -13.80 -11.56 -1.08
N SER A 81 -14.75 -12.40 -0.64
CA SER A 81 -15.87 -11.95 0.20
C SER A 81 -15.38 -11.41 1.54
N LYS A 82 -14.45 -12.12 2.20
CA LYS A 82 -13.81 -11.67 3.44
C LYS A 82 -13.10 -10.34 3.25
N LEU A 83 -12.32 -10.20 2.18
CA LEU A 83 -11.57 -8.99 1.90
C LEU A 83 -12.48 -7.79 1.60
N ARG A 84 -13.58 -8.00 0.86
CA ARG A 84 -14.61 -6.97 0.62
C ARG A 84 -15.26 -6.51 1.92
N ALA A 85 -15.68 -7.44 2.78
CA ALA A 85 -16.31 -7.10 4.07
C ALA A 85 -15.36 -6.31 4.98
N LEU A 86 -14.10 -6.74 5.09
CA LEU A 86 -13.09 -6.03 5.89
C LEU A 86 -12.72 -4.67 5.27
N GLY A 87 -12.67 -4.59 3.95
CA GLY A 87 -12.41 -3.35 3.22
C GLY A 87 -13.52 -2.33 3.45
N GLU A 88 -14.78 -2.73 3.33
CA GLU A 88 -15.95 -1.87 3.51
C GLU A 88 -15.96 -1.22 4.90
N ALA A 89 -15.66 -2.00 5.94
CA ALA A 89 -15.54 -1.52 7.32
C ALA A 89 -14.45 -0.42 7.49
N GLU A 90 -13.45 -0.38 6.62
CA GLU A 90 -12.36 0.60 6.61
C GLU A 90 -12.52 1.66 5.51
N GLY A 91 -13.63 1.64 4.76
CA GLY A 91 -13.95 2.57 3.69
C GLY A 91 -13.25 2.26 2.35
N ILE A 92 -12.92 1.00 2.08
CA ILE A 92 -12.38 0.51 0.81
C ILE A 92 -13.47 -0.20 0.02
N ARG A 93 -13.66 0.15 -1.26
CA ARG A 93 -14.59 -0.54 -2.16
C ARG A 93 -13.84 -1.46 -3.12
N TYR A 94 -13.42 -2.62 -2.61
CA TYR A 94 -12.65 -3.57 -3.40
C TYR A 94 -13.36 -4.01 -4.69
N SER A 95 -12.78 -3.64 -5.83
CA SER A 95 -12.86 -4.35 -7.10
C SER A 95 -11.66 -5.29 -7.21
N LEU A 96 -11.92 -6.58 -7.05
CA LEU A 96 -10.91 -7.65 -7.11
C LEU A 96 -10.78 -8.23 -8.52
N GLU A 97 -11.19 -7.44 -9.52
CA GLU A 97 -11.16 -7.75 -10.95
C GLU A 97 -9.92 -7.11 -11.61
N GLY A 98 -9.91 -6.95 -12.93
CA GLY A 98 -8.85 -6.23 -13.63
C GLY A 98 -7.54 -7.01 -13.71
N LYS A 99 -6.41 -6.30 -13.69
CA LYS A 99 -5.10 -6.88 -13.99
C LYS A 99 -4.21 -7.06 -12.77
N ILE A 100 -3.29 -8.02 -12.87
CA ILE A 100 -2.18 -8.24 -11.95
C ILE A 100 -0.87 -8.38 -12.74
N GLY A 101 0.24 -7.94 -12.17
CA GLY A 101 1.54 -8.08 -12.81
C GLY A 101 2.67 -7.56 -11.94
N ASN A 102 3.85 -7.41 -12.54
CA ASN A 102 5.05 -6.99 -11.84
C ASN A 102 4.91 -5.57 -11.25
N THR A 103 5.26 -5.40 -9.96
CA THR A 103 5.11 -4.12 -9.25
C THR A 103 6.38 -3.27 -9.20
N LYS A 104 7.45 -3.69 -9.88
CA LYS A 104 8.76 -3.01 -9.86
C LYS A 104 8.67 -1.53 -10.23
N ASP A 105 8.00 -1.19 -11.33
CA ASP A 105 7.90 0.20 -11.78
C ASP A 105 7.06 1.07 -10.84
N VAL A 106 6.06 0.46 -10.19
CA VAL A 106 5.26 1.12 -9.16
C VAL A 106 6.11 1.44 -7.92
N HIS A 107 6.94 0.50 -7.48
CA HIS A 107 7.87 0.70 -6.36
C HIS A 107 8.94 1.74 -6.69
N ARG A 108 9.44 1.75 -7.93
CA ARG A 108 10.36 2.79 -8.41
C ARG A 108 9.71 4.17 -8.37
N LEU A 109 8.44 4.29 -8.75
CA LEU A 109 7.71 5.56 -8.69
C LEU A 109 7.53 6.05 -7.23
N LEU A 110 7.22 5.14 -6.30
CA LEU A 110 7.17 5.47 -4.87
C LEU A 110 8.54 5.95 -4.35
N TYR A 111 9.64 5.34 -4.80
CA TYR A 111 11.00 5.79 -4.46
C TYR A 111 11.31 7.20 -4.96
N LEU A 112 10.87 7.57 -6.17
CA LEU A 112 11.02 8.94 -6.69
C LEU A 112 10.34 9.96 -5.75
N ARG A 113 9.09 9.68 -5.33
CA ARG A 113 8.30 10.64 -4.55
C ARG A 113 8.77 10.79 -3.12
N LYS A 114 9.32 9.75 -2.52
CA LYS A 114 9.93 9.80 -1.18
C LYS A 114 10.96 10.93 -1.02
N LYS A 115 11.63 11.35 -2.11
CA LYS A 115 12.61 12.44 -2.10
C LYS A 115 11.99 13.84 -2.03
N LYS A 116 10.67 13.98 -2.20
CA LYS A 116 9.98 15.27 -2.26
C LYS A 116 9.30 15.61 -0.93
N SER A 117 8.41 14.76 -0.42
CA SER A 117 7.77 14.92 0.90
C SER A 117 7.00 13.65 1.32
N ALA A 118 6.84 13.45 2.63
CA ALA A 118 6.09 12.32 3.19
C ALA A 118 4.60 12.37 2.81
N GLU A 119 3.98 13.56 2.84
CA GLU A 119 2.56 13.74 2.49
C GLU A 119 2.27 13.28 1.05
N THR A 120 3.22 13.47 0.15
CA THR A 120 2.99 13.11 -1.24
C THR A 120 3.36 11.67 -1.55
N GLU A 121 4.29 11.06 -0.80
CA GLU A 121 4.45 9.59 -0.80
C GLU A 121 3.15 8.92 -0.34
N GLU A 122 2.54 9.44 0.74
CA GLU A 122 1.24 9.01 1.27
C GLU A 122 0.12 9.12 0.22
N ARG A 123 -0.01 10.29 -0.39
CA ARG A 123 -1.04 10.57 -1.41
C ARG A 123 -0.88 9.66 -2.63
N LEU A 124 0.36 9.45 -3.09
CA LEU A 124 0.65 8.60 -4.25
C LEU A 124 0.28 7.14 -3.95
N LEU A 125 0.63 6.65 -2.76
CA LEU A 125 0.29 5.30 -2.32
C LEU A 125 -1.23 5.09 -2.27
N SER A 126 -1.96 6.05 -1.70
CA SER A 126 -3.43 6.08 -1.69
C SER A 126 -4.03 5.97 -3.10
N ILE A 127 -3.54 6.81 -4.04
CA ILE A 127 -4.01 6.82 -5.44
C ILE A 127 -3.72 5.48 -6.12
N ILE A 128 -2.51 4.94 -5.99
CA ILE A 128 -2.14 3.65 -6.59
C ILE A 128 -3.02 2.53 -6.08
N PHE A 129 -3.28 2.47 -4.76
CA PHE A 129 -4.14 1.43 -4.19
C PHE A 129 -5.58 1.56 -4.70
N ARG A 130 -6.16 2.77 -4.66
CA ARG A 130 -7.50 3.03 -5.21
C ARG A 130 -7.58 2.61 -6.68
N THR A 131 -6.65 3.09 -7.50
CA THR A 131 -6.62 2.76 -8.94
C THR A 131 -6.52 1.25 -9.16
N HIS A 132 -5.70 0.53 -8.40
CA HIS A 132 -5.52 -0.91 -8.61
C HIS A 132 -6.66 -1.80 -8.11
N PHE A 133 -7.23 -1.43 -6.96
CA PHE A 133 -8.13 -2.29 -6.19
C PHE A 133 -9.55 -1.78 -6.08
N GLU A 134 -9.86 -0.57 -6.55
CA GLU A 134 -11.25 -0.04 -6.57
C GLU A 134 -11.68 0.32 -7.99
N GLU A 135 -10.73 0.55 -8.91
CA GLU A 135 -10.99 1.05 -10.27
C GLU A 135 -10.48 0.11 -11.37
N ASP A 136 -9.99 -1.07 -11.00
CA ASP A 136 -9.45 -2.09 -11.91
C ASP A 136 -8.32 -1.62 -12.84
N GLY A 137 -7.64 -0.54 -12.44
CA GLY A 137 -6.54 0.07 -13.15
C GLY A 137 -5.31 -0.84 -13.22
N ASP A 138 -4.74 -0.90 -14.43
CA ASP A 138 -3.52 -1.64 -14.70
C ASP A 138 -2.28 -0.85 -14.23
N ILE A 139 -1.82 -1.13 -13.01
CA ILE A 139 -0.62 -0.49 -12.44
C ILE A 139 0.70 -0.97 -13.07
N THR A 140 0.67 -1.93 -13.99
CA THR A 140 1.84 -2.29 -14.79
C THR A 140 2.05 -1.35 -15.97
N SER A 141 1.01 -0.60 -16.34
CA SER A 141 1.03 0.34 -17.45
C SER A 141 1.66 1.67 -17.03
N HIS A 142 2.71 2.08 -17.74
CA HIS A 142 3.30 3.41 -17.58
C HIS A 142 2.28 4.53 -17.76
N LYS A 143 1.30 4.36 -18.67
CA LYS A 143 0.22 5.33 -18.85
C LYS A 143 -0.58 5.52 -17.56
N THR A 144 -0.93 4.43 -16.88
CA THR A 144 -1.64 4.45 -15.59
C THR A 144 -0.77 5.09 -14.51
N LEU A 145 0.50 4.72 -14.41
CA LEU A 145 1.42 5.25 -13.41
C LEU A 145 1.70 6.75 -13.59
N ILE A 146 1.82 7.23 -14.83
CA ILE A 146 1.92 8.65 -15.15
C ILE A 146 0.65 9.39 -14.70
N SER A 147 -0.53 8.80 -14.92
CA SER A 147 -1.80 9.39 -14.46
C SER A 147 -1.85 9.49 -12.93
N CYS A 148 -1.45 8.42 -12.22
CA CYS A 148 -1.37 8.41 -10.76
C CYS A 148 -0.40 9.48 -10.24
N GLY A 149 0.80 9.57 -10.84
CA GLY A 149 1.79 10.58 -10.48
C GLY A 149 1.26 12.00 -10.64
N ARG A 150 0.63 12.28 -11.79
CA ARG A 150 0.03 13.59 -12.08
C ARG A 150 -1.08 13.96 -11.10
N GLU A 151 -1.97 13.03 -10.76
CA GLU A 151 -3.02 13.26 -9.76
C GLU A 151 -2.43 13.59 -8.39
N THR A 152 -1.26 13.04 -8.09
CA THR A 152 -0.51 13.37 -6.87
C THR A 152 0.18 14.75 -6.91
N GLY A 153 0.14 15.45 -8.05
CA GLY A 153 0.81 16.73 -8.27
C GLY A 153 2.29 16.59 -8.69
N LEU A 154 2.72 15.42 -9.15
CA LEU A 154 4.03 15.28 -9.81
C LEU A 154 4.00 15.79 -11.23
N ASP A 155 5.15 16.28 -11.70
CA ASP A 155 5.30 16.66 -13.09
C ASP A 155 5.23 15.41 -13.99
N LYS A 156 4.47 15.54 -15.08
CA LYS A 156 4.21 14.43 -16.01
C LYS A 156 5.51 13.97 -16.69
N ILE A 157 6.36 14.91 -17.08
CA ILE A 157 7.60 14.61 -17.80
C ILE A 157 8.58 13.95 -16.84
N GLU A 158 8.72 14.47 -15.61
CA GLU A 158 9.53 13.87 -14.55
C GLU A 158 9.14 12.40 -14.29
N VAL A 159 7.83 12.12 -14.16
CA VAL A 159 7.35 10.74 -13.92
C VAL A 159 7.64 9.84 -15.12
N LYS A 160 7.39 10.32 -16.34
CA LYS A 160 7.65 9.56 -17.56
C LYS A 160 9.13 9.22 -17.69
N ASP A 161 10.00 10.22 -17.61
CA ASP A 161 11.44 10.04 -17.77
C ASP A 161 12.02 9.14 -16.68
N TRP A 162 11.47 9.22 -15.46
CA TRP A 162 11.83 8.30 -14.39
C TRP A 162 11.47 6.85 -14.71
N LEU A 163 10.25 6.59 -15.20
CA LEU A 163 9.78 5.25 -15.55
C LEU A 163 10.57 4.66 -16.74
N ASP A 164 10.93 5.48 -17.72
CA ASP A 164 11.75 5.11 -18.88
C ASP A 164 13.22 4.85 -18.52
N SER A 165 13.71 5.43 -17.41
CA SER A 165 15.08 5.21 -16.92
C SER A 165 15.24 3.83 -16.26
N ASN A 166 16.44 3.53 -15.75
CA ASN A 166 16.70 2.43 -14.80
C ASN A 166 16.82 2.91 -13.34
N GLY A 167 16.40 4.15 -13.04
CA GLY A 167 16.52 4.76 -11.71
C GLY A 167 15.62 4.12 -10.65
N GLY A 168 16.06 4.16 -9.40
CA GLY A 168 15.34 3.65 -8.24
C GLY A 168 15.91 2.34 -7.70
N VAL A 169 15.59 2.02 -6.44
CA VAL A 169 15.97 0.76 -5.81
C VAL A 169 14.71 -0.05 -5.58
N THR A 170 14.67 -1.25 -6.13
CA THR A 170 13.68 -2.25 -5.76
C THR A 170 14.33 -3.26 -4.85
N LYS A 171 13.73 -3.47 -3.68
CA LYS A 171 14.12 -4.58 -2.81
C LYS A 171 13.25 -5.77 -3.16
N GLU A 172 13.91 -6.88 -3.40
CA GLU A 172 13.30 -8.19 -3.55
C GLU A 172 13.65 -8.98 -2.30
N GLY A 173 12.70 -9.77 -1.79
CA GLY A 173 12.90 -10.46 -0.53
C GLY A 173 11.62 -11.11 -0.02
N ILE A 174 11.80 -12.19 0.73
CA ILE A 174 10.73 -13.00 1.29
C ILE A 174 10.42 -12.48 2.68
N VAL A 175 9.82 -11.29 2.76
CA VAL A 175 9.16 -10.84 3.99
C VAL A 175 7.66 -10.97 3.75
N SER A 176 6.93 -11.57 4.68
CA SER A 176 5.47 -11.56 4.65
C SER A 176 5.00 -10.11 4.67
N VAL A 177 4.12 -9.71 3.76
CA VAL A 177 3.55 -8.35 3.73
C VAL A 177 2.03 -8.41 3.87
N PRO A 178 1.39 -7.40 4.47
CA PRO A 178 2.02 -6.26 5.13
C PRO A 178 2.75 -6.66 6.42
N HIS A 179 3.83 -5.95 6.74
CA HIS A 179 4.58 -6.14 7.97
C HIS A 179 4.91 -4.80 8.62
N PHE A 180 4.52 -4.67 9.88
CA PHE A 180 4.67 -3.46 10.68
C PHE A 180 5.79 -3.62 11.68
N VAL A 181 6.68 -2.64 11.74
CA VAL A 181 7.65 -2.48 12.83
C VAL A 181 7.41 -1.13 13.50
N ILE A 182 7.03 -1.13 14.77
CA ILE A 182 6.74 0.09 15.54
C ILE A 182 7.82 0.25 16.62
N ASN A 183 8.53 1.38 16.58
CA ASN A 183 9.67 1.72 17.45
C ASN A 183 10.76 0.64 17.53
N GLY A 184 10.84 -0.24 16.53
CA GLY A 184 11.75 -1.39 16.52
C GLY A 184 11.34 -2.55 17.44
N CYS A 185 10.32 -2.36 18.29
CA CYS A 185 9.94 -3.31 19.34
C CYS A 185 8.75 -4.18 18.92
N TYR A 186 7.67 -3.57 18.42
CA TYR A 186 6.50 -4.33 17.98
C TYR A 186 6.71 -4.77 16.54
N LYS A 187 6.60 -6.07 16.29
CA LYS A 187 6.64 -6.67 14.96
C LYS A 187 5.30 -7.37 14.73
N LEU A 188 4.52 -6.85 13.79
CA LEU A 188 3.20 -7.38 13.47
C LEU A 188 3.21 -7.88 12.03
N GLU A 189 2.87 -9.16 11.86
CA GLU A 189 2.67 -9.77 10.55
C GLU A 189 1.20 -9.68 10.15
N GLY A 190 0.94 -9.41 8.87
CA GLY A 190 -0.41 -9.30 8.34
C GLY A 190 -1.08 -7.96 8.68
N THR A 191 -2.41 -7.96 8.67
CA THR A 191 -3.24 -6.75 8.80
C THR A 191 -3.84 -6.64 10.20
N PRO A 192 -3.13 -6.10 11.20
CA PRO A 192 -3.72 -5.88 12.53
C PRO A 192 -4.94 -4.96 12.42
N ASP A 193 -5.95 -5.17 13.26
CA ASP A 193 -7.12 -4.30 13.30
C ASP A 193 -6.73 -2.87 13.72
N SER A 194 -7.47 -1.88 13.23
CA SER A 194 -7.22 -0.46 13.54
C SER A 194 -7.26 -0.17 15.04
N GLN A 195 -8.07 -0.89 15.81
CA GLN A 195 -8.13 -0.81 17.28
C GLN A 195 -6.82 -1.27 17.95
N VAL A 196 -6.23 -2.37 17.47
CA VAL A 196 -4.93 -2.88 17.98
C VAL A 196 -3.83 -1.86 17.67
N LEU A 197 -3.79 -1.33 16.45
CA LEU A 197 -2.85 -0.27 16.09
C LEU A 197 -3.03 0.97 16.97
N THR A 198 -4.27 1.37 17.24
CA THR A 198 -4.58 2.51 18.11
C THR A 198 -4.08 2.27 19.55
N GLN A 199 -4.29 1.09 20.11
CA GLN A 199 -3.79 0.74 21.44
C GLN A 199 -2.26 0.81 21.52
N ILE A 200 -1.55 0.25 20.52
CA ILE A 200 -0.08 0.31 20.49
C ILE A 200 0.42 1.76 20.36
N LEU A 201 -0.24 2.57 19.53
CA LEU A 201 0.16 3.96 19.29
C LEU A 201 -0.31 4.93 20.40
N THR A 202 -0.92 4.40 21.44
CA THR A 202 -1.35 5.15 22.63
C THR A 202 -0.81 4.56 23.93
N SER A 203 -0.12 3.41 23.89
CA SER A 203 0.51 2.81 25.06
C SER A 203 1.65 3.68 25.59
N ASN A 204 1.86 3.61 26.91
CA ASN A 204 2.90 4.36 27.64
C ASN A 204 4.30 3.85 27.33
#